data_AF-A0A7J8EGP6-F1
#
_entry.id   AF-A0A7J8EGP6-F1
#
_cell.length_a   1.000
_cell.length_b   1.000
_cell.length_c   1.000
_cell.angle_alpha   90.00
_cell.angle_beta   90.00
_cell.angle_gamma   90.00
#
_symmetry.space_group_name_H-M   'P 1'
#
loop_
_entity.id
_entity.type
_entity.pdbx_description
1 polymer ?
#
loop_
_entity_poly.entity_id
_entity_poly.type
_entity_poly.pdbx_seq_one_letter_code
_entity_poly.pdbx_strand_id
1 'polypeptide(L)' 'MVVSIGWNPYYKNTKKSMETHIMHTFKEDFYGEILNVAIVGYLRPEKNFDSLEYPLT' A
#
# COMPACT_ATOMS: atom_id res chain seq x y z
N MET A 1 -6.07 4.31 -7.97
CA MET A 1 -5.36 4.13 -6.69
C MET A 1 -5.40 2.67 -6.34
N VAL A 2 -4.31 2.13 -5.78
CA VAL A 2 -4.28 0.79 -5.21
C VAL A 2 -3.90 0.91 -3.75
N VAL A 3 -4.54 0.13 -2.90
CA VAL A 3 -4.24 0.10 -1.46
C VAL A 3 -3.65 -1.26 -1.14
N SER A 4 -2.44 -1.26 -0.58
CA SER A 4 -1.85 -2.43 0.05
C SER A 4 -2.20 -2.41 1.54
N ILE A 5 -2.80 -3.48 2.04
CA ILE A 5 -3.08 -3.66 3.47
C ILE A 5 -2.30 -4.90 3.92
N GLY A 6 -1.28 -4.67 4.74
CA GLY A 6 -0.35 -5.70 5.18
C GLY A 6 -0.10 -5.68 6.69
N TRP A 7 0.66 -6.65 7.17
CA TRP A 7 1.09 -6.71 8.57
C TRP A 7 2.53 -6.23 8.69
N ASN A 8 2.79 -5.31 9.61
CA ASN A 8 4.16 -4.83 9.84
C ASN A 8 4.94 -5.81 10.73
N PRO A 9 6.01 -6.47 10.21
CA PRO A 9 6.79 -7.44 10.97
C PRO A 9 7.56 -6.82 12.15
N TYR A 10 7.82 -5.50 12.13
CA TYR A 10 8.55 -4.82 13.21
C TYR A 10 7.73 -4.62 14.51
N TYR A 11 6.40 -4.65 14.44
CA TYR A 11 5.50 -4.34 15.56
C TYR A 11 4.66 -5.54 16.02
N LYS A 12 5.21 -6.76 15.89
CA LYS A 12 4.56 -8.02 16.32
C LYS A 12 3.08 -8.11 15.91
N ASN A 13 2.78 -7.90 14.63
CA ASN A 13 1.45 -8.15 14.03
C ASN A 13 0.23 -7.55 14.75
N THR A 14 0.37 -6.56 15.63
CA THR A 14 -0.81 -6.02 16.34
C THR A 14 -1.52 -4.93 15.55
N LYS A 15 -0.82 -4.29 14.59
CA LYS A 15 -1.35 -3.17 13.79
C LYS A 15 -1.23 -3.50 12.30
N LYS A 16 -2.35 -3.38 11.59
CA LYS A 16 -2.40 -3.43 10.14
C LYS A 16 -1.78 -2.15 9.58
N SER A 17 -0.87 -2.28 8.63
CA SER A 17 -0.37 -1.17 7.82
C SER A 17 -1.25 -1.01 6.59
N MET A 18 -1.50 0.24 6.19
CA MET A 18 -2.24 0.59 4.99
C MET A 18 -1.40 1.57 4.19
N GLU A 19 -1.07 1.21 2.95
CA GLU A 19 -0.29 2.03 2.03
C GLU A 19 -1.12 2.26 0.78
N THR A 20 -1.34 3.52 0.41
CA THR A 20 -2.11 3.87 -0.79
C THR A 20 -1.18 4.42 -1.86
N HIS A 21 -1.14 3.75 -3.00
CA HIS A 21 -0.48 4.26 -4.20
C HIS A 21 -1.50 4.91 -5.13
N ILE A 22 -1.37 6.21 -5.33
CA ILE A 22 -2.22 6.98 -6.23
C ILE A 22 -1.55 6.99 -7.60
N MET A 23 -2.24 6.49 -8.62
CA MET A 23 -1.76 6.47 -10.01
C MET A 23 -1.94 7.86 -10.66
N HIS A 24 -1.36 8.88 -10.03
CA HIS A 24 -1.36 10.27 -10.46
C HIS A 24 -0.01 10.89 -10.11
N THR A 25 0.59 11.62 -11.04
CA THR A 25 1.86 12.31 -10.82
C THR A 25 1.59 13.64 -10.11
N PHE A 26 1.80 13.66 -8.80
CA PHE A 26 1.80 14.89 -8.03
C PHE A 26 3.09 15.68 -8.29
N LYS A 27 2.99 17.01 -8.26
CA LYS A 27 4.15 17.90 -8.46
C LYS A 27 5.01 18.04 -7.20
N GLU A 28 4.44 17.77 -6.02
CA GLU A 28 5.06 17.92 -4.71
C GLU A 28 4.54 16.85 -3.75
N ASP A 29 5.30 16.62 -2.68
CA ASP A 29 4.93 15.67 -1.63
C ASP A 29 3.87 16.27 -0.70
N PHE A 30 2.94 15.43 -0.22
CA PHE A 30 1.79 15.84 0.62
C PHE A 30 1.83 15.21 2.02
N TYR A 31 3.03 15.06 2.61
CA TYR A 31 3.18 14.58 3.98
C TYR A 31 2.48 15.52 4.97
N GLY A 32 1.54 14.99 5.77
CA GLY A 32 0.77 15.75 6.76
C GLY A 32 -0.63 16.16 6.29
N GLU A 33 -0.91 16.04 4.99
CA GLU A 33 -2.23 16.31 4.44
C GLU A 33 -3.24 15.17 4.71
N ILE A 34 -4.53 15.49 4.72
CA ILE A 34 -5.59 14.49 4.89
C ILE A 34 -5.89 13.84 3.55
N LEU A 35 -5.53 12.57 3.42
CA LEU A 35 -5.85 11.75 2.25
C LEU A 35 -7.21 11.05 2.42
N ASN A 36 -8.18 11.42 1.59
CA ASN A 36 -9.49 10.75 1.53
C ASN A 36 -9.46 9.62 0.50
N VAL A 37 -9.78 8.39 0.94
CA VAL A 37 -9.75 7.19 0.09
C VAL A 37 -11.03 6.39 0.25
N ALA A 38 -11.55 5.83 -0.86
CA ALA A 38 -12.69 4.93 -0.87
C ALA A 38 -12.28 3.56 -1.44
N ILE A 39 -12.35 2.51 -0.63
CA ILE A 39 -12.01 1.14 -1.04
C ILE A 39 -13.28 0.50 -1.62
N VAL A 40 -13.27 0.23 -2.92
CA VAL A 40 -14.44 -0.28 -3.65
C VAL A 40 -14.36 -1.77 -3.99
N GLY A 41 -13.21 -2.41 -3.82
CA GLY A 41 -13.02 -3.81 -4.19
C GLY A 41 -11.70 -4.39 -3.72
N TYR A 42 -11.67 -5.72 -3.63
CA TYR A 42 -10.51 -6.50 -3.23
C TYR A 42 -9.89 -7.17 -4.46
N LEU A 43 -8.58 -7.01 -4.66
CA LEU A 43 -7.89 -7.55 -5.83
C LEU A 43 -7.26 -8.93 -5.56
N ARG A 44 -6.37 -9.04 -4.56
CA ARG A 44 -5.66 -10.29 -4.23
C ARG A 44 -5.11 -10.26 -2.80
N PRO A 45 -4.82 -11.42 -2.19
CA PRO A 45 -4.11 -11.47 -0.91
C PRO A 45 -2.65 -11.05 -1.06
N GLU A 46 -2.05 -10.64 0.06
CA GLU A 46 -0.61 -10.42 0.15
C GLU A 46 0.12 -11.72 -0.21
N LYS A 47 1.14 -11.62 -1.05
CA LYS A 47 1.95 -12.75 -1.48
C LYS A 47 3.39 -12.44 -1.11
N ASN A 48 4.08 -13.42 -0.52
CA ASN A 48 5.51 -13.31 -0.31
C ASN A 48 6.20 -13.46 -1.68
N PHE A 49 7.07 -12.51 -1.99
CA PHE A 49 7.90 -12.54 -3.19
C PHE A 49 9.35 -12.75 -2.74
N ASP A 50 9.97 -13.82 -3.24
CA ASP A 50 11.35 -14.18 -2.88
C ASP A 50 12.42 -13.33 -3.59
N SER A 51 12.02 -12.46 -4.54
CA SER A 51 12.94 -11.57 -5.25
C SER A 51 12.29 -10.27 -5.73
N LEU A 52 13.13 -9.23 -5.87
CA LEU A 52 12.77 -7.87 -6.35
C LEU A 52 12.33 -7.81 -7.82
N GLU A 53 12.42 -8.92 -8.56
CA GLU A 53 12.21 -8.96 -10.02
C GLU A 53 10.73 -9.16 -10.41
N TYR A 54 9.93 -9.74 -9.50
CA TYR A 54 8.52 -10.07 -9.77
C TYR A 54 7.45 -8.97 -9.55
N PRO A 55 7.65 -7.87 -8.79
CA PRO A 55 6.57 -6.93 -8.54
C PRO A 55 6.27 -5.98 -9.72
N LEU A 56 7.08 -5.98 -10.79
CA LEU A 56 7.02 -5.00 -11.90
C LEU A 56 6.73 -5.60 -13.30
N THR A 57 6.42 -6.89 -13.41
CA THR A 57 6.00 -7.52 -14.68
C THR A 57 4.52 -7.83 -14.73
#